data_AF-A0A496AI55-F1
#
_entry.id   AF-A0A496AI55-F1
#
_cell.length_a   1.000
_cell.length_b   1.000
_cell.length_c   1.000
_cell.angle_alpha   90.00
_cell.angle_beta   90.00
_cell.angle_gamma   90.00
#
_symmetry.space_group_name_H-M   'P 1'
#
loop_
_entity.id
_entity.type
_entity.pdbx_description
1 polymer ?
#
loop_
_entity_poly.entity_id
_entity_poly.type
_entity_poly.pdbx_seq_one_letter_code
_entity_poly.pdbx_strand_id
1 'polypeptide(L)'
;MNEDTIISSNISRLTNPPNHHFFGYYGINPWDSNGEYHLALETDFHTYPRGTERYTELMLYNITENRKVFLGKFQQDKQFTGDIRCDLHPRWSTDGKTITFDSIHENTRQIYCIDL
;
A
#
# COMPACT_ATOMS: atom_id res chain seq x y z
N MET A 1 -39.10 4.64 22.63
CA MET A 1 -38.43 5.36 21.52
C MET A 1 -36.99 5.50 21.97
N ASN A 2 -36.08 4.72 21.38
CA ASN A 2 -34.67 4.78 21.73
C ASN A 2 -34.05 5.94 20.95
N GLU A 3 -33.37 6.83 21.66
CA GLU A 3 -32.67 7.97 21.09
C GLU A 3 -31.47 7.49 20.25
N ASP A 4 -31.40 7.94 19.01
CA ASP A 4 -30.27 7.68 18.12
C ASP A 4 -29.00 8.30 18.72
N THR A 5 -28.07 7.45 19.15
CA THR A 5 -26.74 7.89 19.61
C THR A 5 -25.95 8.41 18.41
N ILE A 6 -25.79 9.73 18.31
CA ILE A 6 -24.90 10.36 17.33
C ILE A 6 -23.47 10.17 17.81
N ILE A 7 -22.75 9.22 17.20
CA ILE A 7 -21.30 9.08 17.39
C ILE A 7 -20.63 10.20 16.59
N SER A 8 -20.01 11.17 17.27
CA SER A 8 -19.13 12.13 16.60
C SER A 8 -17.81 11.45 16.25
N SER A 9 -17.45 11.43 14.97
CA SER A 9 -16.18 10.86 14.49
C SER A 9 -15.18 11.96 14.16
N ASN A 10 -13.95 11.86 14.67
CA ASN A 10 -12.84 12.70 14.22
C ASN A 10 -12.23 12.08 12.95
N ILE A 11 -12.16 12.86 11.87
CA ILE A 11 -11.52 12.45 10.61
C ILE A 11 -10.12 13.07 10.56
N SER A 12 -9.08 12.24 10.55
CA SER A 12 -7.68 12.66 10.39
C SER A 12 -7.11 12.07 9.09
N ARG A 13 -6.31 12.88 8.38
CA ARG A 13 -5.54 12.42 7.22
C ARG A 13 -4.26 11.78 7.73
N LEU A 14 -3.99 10.53 7.33
CA LEU A 14 -2.77 9.82 7.74
C LEU A 14 -1.56 10.19 6.87
N THR A 15 -1.76 10.43 5.56
CA THR A 15 -0.68 10.69 4.61
C THR A 15 -0.57 12.17 4.23
N ASN A 16 0.48 12.52 3.48
CA ASN A 16 0.75 13.89 3.06
C ASN A 16 0.73 14.05 1.52
N PRO A 17 0.23 15.19 0.99
CA PRO A 17 0.34 15.53 -0.44
C PRO A 17 1.82 15.77 -0.83
N PRO A 18 2.19 15.83 -2.14
CA PRO A 18 1.31 15.94 -3.33
C PRO A 18 0.89 14.61 -3.95
N ASN A 19 1.48 13.49 -3.51
CA ASN A 19 1.24 12.20 -4.10
C ASN A 19 -0.09 11.58 -3.63
N HIS A 20 -0.55 10.62 -4.42
CA HIS A 20 -1.75 9.84 -4.18
C HIS A 20 -1.40 8.55 -3.45
N HIS A 21 -2.24 8.19 -2.49
CA HIS A 21 -2.01 7.08 -1.58
C HIS A 21 -3.19 6.11 -1.62
N PHE A 22 -2.89 4.81 -1.65
CA PHE A 22 -3.88 3.75 -1.75
C PHE A 22 -3.61 2.72 -0.67
N PHE A 23 -4.66 2.14 -0.10
CA PHE A 23 -4.51 1.06 0.87
C PHE A 23 -5.67 0.09 0.75
N GLY A 24 -5.39 -1.18 1.02
CA GLY A 24 -6.37 -2.25 1.04
C GLY A 24 -6.77 -2.74 -0.37
N TYR A 25 -6.76 -4.06 -0.52
CA TYR A 25 -7.61 -4.78 -1.48
C TYR A 25 -8.57 -5.64 -0.66
N TYR A 26 -9.77 -5.91 -1.21
CA TYR A 26 -10.93 -6.55 -0.56
C TYR A 26 -10.63 -7.36 0.72
N GLY A 27 -11.10 -6.86 1.87
CA GLY A 27 -11.14 -7.62 3.14
C GLY A 27 -9.81 -7.79 3.88
N ILE A 28 -8.77 -7.03 3.53
CA ILE A 28 -7.46 -7.12 4.17
C ILE A 28 -7.26 -5.95 5.13
N ASN A 29 -6.85 -6.24 6.37
CA ASN A 29 -6.46 -5.22 7.35
C ASN A 29 -5.08 -4.61 6.96
N PRO A 30 -4.99 -3.30 6.67
CA PRO A 30 -3.72 -2.66 6.32
C PRO A 30 -2.85 -2.32 7.55
N TRP A 31 -3.38 -2.48 8.76
CA TRP A 31 -2.66 -2.20 10.00
C TRP A 31 -1.78 -3.38 10.41
N ASP A 32 -0.62 -3.07 10.97
CA ASP A 32 0.16 -4.05 11.71
C ASP A 32 -0.57 -4.48 13.01
N SER A 33 -0.08 -5.52 13.67
CA SER A 33 -0.72 -6.08 14.87
C SER A 33 -0.75 -5.11 16.06
N ASN A 34 0.15 -4.12 16.08
CA ASN A 34 0.22 -3.13 17.16
C ASN A 34 -0.53 -1.84 16.84
N GLY A 35 -0.99 -1.65 15.60
CA GLY A 35 -1.66 -0.42 15.15
C GLY A 35 -0.74 0.79 15.03
N GLU A 36 0.58 0.58 14.96
CA GLU A 36 1.59 1.64 14.82
C GLU A 36 1.83 1.99 13.35
N TYR A 37 1.77 0.99 12.47
CA TYR A 37 2.08 1.10 11.06
C TYR A 37 0.86 0.83 10.19
N HIS A 38 0.64 1.74 9.24
CA HIS A 38 -0.34 1.55 8.18
C HIS A 38 0.38 1.19 6.88
N LEU A 39 0.01 0.05 6.29
CA LEU A 39 0.48 -0.38 4.98
C LEU A 39 -0.22 0.40 3.88
N ALA A 40 0.55 0.98 2.97
CA ALA A 40 0.03 1.78 1.88
C ALA A 40 0.92 1.68 0.63
N LEU A 41 0.33 2.04 -0.51
CA LEU A 41 1.00 2.31 -1.77
C LEU A 41 0.96 3.81 -2.03
N GLU A 42 2.00 4.35 -2.68
CA GLU A 42 2.09 5.75 -3.09
C GLU A 42 2.40 5.85 -4.60
N THR A 43 1.81 6.85 -5.27
CA THR A 43 2.04 7.18 -6.69
C THR A 43 1.75 8.67 -6.97
N ASP A 44 2.34 9.24 -8.01
CA ASP A 44 2.11 10.63 -8.42
C ASP A 44 0.80 10.84 -9.22
N PHE A 45 0.04 9.78 -9.55
CA PHE A 45 -1.22 9.73 -10.32
C PHE A 45 -1.15 10.28 -11.76
N HIS A 46 -0.20 11.17 -12.06
CA HIS A 46 0.15 11.60 -13.41
C HIS A 46 0.86 10.50 -14.22
N THR A 47 1.34 9.45 -13.56
CA THR A 47 1.78 8.21 -14.19
C THR A 47 0.71 7.10 -14.14
N TYR A 48 -0.50 7.38 -14.66
CA TYR A 48 -1.02 6.39 -15.61
C TYR A 48 0.11 6.10 -16.59
N PRO A 49 0.38 4.85 -17.01
CA PRO A 49 1.61 4.49 -17.72
C PRO A 49 1.70 5.12 -19.11
N ARG A 50 2.02 6.40 -19.13
CA ARG A 50 2.31 7.27 -20.26
C ARG A 50 3.71 7.87 -20.11
N GLY A 51 4.36 7.71 -18.95
CA GLY A 51 5.79 7.89 -18.76
C GLY A 51 6.59 6.66 -19.22
N THR A 52 7.89 6.84 -19.45
CA THR A 52 8.79 5.73 -19.83
C THR A 52 8.99 4.72 -18.71
N GLU A 53 8.89 5.16 -17.46
CA GLU A 53 9.00 4.34 -16.25
C GLU A 53 7.62 4.04 -15.65
N ARG A 54 7.40 2.78 -15.25
CA ARG A 54 6.20 2.34 -14.53
C ARG A 54 6.66 1.60 -13.29
N TYR A 55 6.34 2.12 -12.12
CA TYR A 55 6.70 1.46 -10.86
C TYR A 55 5.70 1.77 -9.76
N THR A 56 5.75 0.99 -8.71
CA THR A 56 5.03 1.23 -7.46
C THR A 56 6.02 1.20 -6.31
N GLU A 57 5.85 2.12 -5.36
CA GLU A 57 6.62 2.11 -4.12
C GLU A 57 5.84 1.43 -3.01
N LEU A 58 6.49 0.46 -2.36
CA LEU A 58 6.01 -0.16 -1.14
C LEU A 58 6.56 0.62 0.05
N MET A 59 5.67 1.02 0.96
CA MET A 59 6.06 1.79 2.13
C MET A 59 5.22 1.45 3.36
N LEU A 60 5.79 1.74 4.53
CA LEU A 60 5.04 1.87 5.77
C LEU A 60 4.91 3.34 6.12
N TYR A 61 3.78 3.70 6.73
CA TYR A 61 3.63 5.00 7.36
C TYR A 61 3.64 4.86 8.87
N ASN A 62 4.64 5.46 9.53
CA ASN A 62 4.66 5.59 10.99
C ASN A 62 3.81 6.80 11.37
N ILE A 63 2.71 6.55 12.07
CA ILE A 63 1.72 7.59 12.41
C ILE A 63 2.21 8.48 13.54
N THR A 64 2.79 7.88 14.58
CA THR A 64 3.28 8.58 15.76
C THR A 64 4.35 9.62 15.39
N GLU A 65 5.24 9.25 14.48
CA GLU A 65 6.37 10.07 14.04
C GLU A 65 6.07 10.83 12.74
N ASN A 66 4.88 10.63 12.15
CA ASN A 66 4.45 11.25 10.89
C ASN A 66 5.50 11.09 9.77
N ARG A 67 6.04 9.88 9.59
CA ARG A 67 7.10 9.61 8.60
C ARG A 67 6.84 8.37 7.74
N LYS A 68 7.36 8.43 6.51
CA LYS A 68 7.42 7.31 5.57
C LYS A 68 8.64 6.43 5.86
N VAL A 69 8.43 5.10 5.83
CA VAL A 69 9.49 4.09 5.78
C VAL A 69 9.44 3.44 4.40
N PHE A 70 10.47 3.67 3.59
CA PHE A 70 10.56 3.10 2.25
C PHE A 70 11.01 1.64 2.32
N LEU A 71 10.24 0.72 1.73
CA LEU A 71 10.54 -0.71 1.71
C LEU A 71 11.04 -1.18 0.34
N GLY A 72 10.64 -0.51 -0.74
CA GLY A 72 11.14 -0.85 -2.07
C GLY A 72 10.38 -0.16 -3.20
N LYS A 73 11.01 -0.16 -4.38
CA LYS A 73 10.47 0.34 -5.65
C LYS A 73 10.42 -0.81 -6.64
N PHE A 74 9.22 -1.17 -7.08
CA PHE A 74 9.00 -2.35 -7.92
C PHE A 74 8.49 -1.94 -9.29
N GLN A 75 9.26 -2.31 -10.33
CA GLN A 75 8.92 -1.97 -11.72
C GLN A 75 7.73 -2.78 -12.21
N GLN A 76 6.89 -2.13 -12.99
CA GLN A 76 5.78 -2.74 -13.72
C GLN A 76 6.12 -2.79 -15.21
N ASP A 77 6.46 -3.97 -15.72
CA ASP A 77 6.75 -4.12 -17.14
C ASP A 77 5.51 -3.79 -18.00
N LYS A 78 5.74 -3.12 -19.13
CA LYS A 78 4.73 -2.69 -20.11
C LYS A 78 4.01 -3.87 -20.76
N GLN A 79 4.60 -5.06 -20.78
CA GLN A 79 3.94 -6.24 -21.31
C GLN A 79 2.78 -6.72 -20.42
N PHE A 80 2.80 -6.45 -19.11
CA PHE A 80 1.73 -6.82 -18.18
C PHE A 80 0.74 -5.65 -18.03
N THR A 81 -0.28 -5.65 -18.88
CA THR A 81 -1.37 -4.65 -18.89
C THR A 81 -2.73 -5.32 -19.00
N GLY A 82 -3.81 -4.55 -18.81
CA GLY A 82 -5.17 -5.10 -18.87
C GLY A 82 -5.41 -6.17 -17.81
N ASP A 83 -5.91 -7.33 -18.24
CA ASP A 83 -6.30 -8.44 -17.38
C ASP A 83 -5.10 -9.20 -16.77
N ILE A 84 -3.91 -9.06 -17.37
CA ILE A 84 -2.68 -9.71 -16.89
C ILE A 84 -1.77 -8.77 -16.08
N ARG A 85 -2.27 -7.58 -15.72
CA ARG A 85 -1.51 -6.62 -14.93
C ARG A 85 -1.14 -7.21 -13.55
N CYS A 86 0.03 -6.80 -13.06
CA CYS A 86 0.47 -7.13 -11.71
C CYS A 86 0.49 -5.85 -10.88
N ASP A 87 -0.62 -5.58 -10.21
CA ASP A 87 -0.67 -4.57 -9.15
C ASP A 87 0.04 -5.12 -7.91
N LEU A 88 0.66 -4.25 -7.10
CA LEU A 88 1.34 -4.70 -5.87
C LEU A 88 0.27 -4.99 -4.80
N HIS A 89 0.21 -6.22 -4.25
CA HIS A 89 -0.73 -6.59 -3.19
C HIS A 89 -0.01 -6.92 -1.89
N PRO A 90 0.48 -5.91 -1.14
CA PRO A 90 1.21 -6.17 0.07
C PRO A 90 0.27 -6.59 1.21
N ARG A 91 0.72 -7.52 2.04
CA ARG A 91 0.01 -8.02 3.22
C ARG A 91 0.95 -8.31 4.37
N TRP A 92 0.60 -7.81 5.55
CA TRP A 92 1.24 -8.20 6.81
C TRP A 92 1.03 -9.68 7.12
N SER A 93 2.04 -10.31 7.73
CA SER A 93 1.80 -11.49 8.57
C SER A 93 1.00 -11.10 9.81
N THR A 94 0.26 -12.06 10.36
CA THR A 94 -0.57 -11.84 11.55
C THR A 94 0.22 -11.34 12.77
N ASP A 95 1.51 -11.69 12.85
CA ASP A 95 2.41 -11.27 13.93
C ASP A 95 3.15 -9.96 13.64
N GLY A 96 2.88 -9.30 12.50
CA GLY A 96 3.49 -8.03 12.12
C GLY A 96 4.97 -8.08 11.74
N LYS A 97 5.57 -9.27 11.62
CA LYS A 97 7.02 -9.40 11.36
C LYS A 97 7.40 -9.44 9.89
N THR A 98 6.44 -9.69 9.01
CA THR A 98 6.73 -9.81 7.58
C THR A 98 5.66 -9.16 6.73
N ILE A 99 6.04 -8.79 5.51
CA ILE A 99 5.12 -8.36 4.46
C ILE A 99 5.33 -9.23 3.23
N THR A 100 4.25 -9.88 2.78
CA THR A 100 4.21 -10.61 1.52
C THR A 100 3.58 -9.74 0.43
N PHE A 101 4.09 -9.80 -0.79
CA PHE A 101 3.55 -9.07 -1.93
C PHE A 101 3.88 -9.79 -3.23
N ASP A 102 3.07 -9.59 -4.26
CA ASP A 102 3.38 -10.07 -5.60
C ASP A 102 4.02 -8.97 -6.45
N SER A 103 4.92 -9.37 -7.34
CA SER A 103 5.58 -8.44 -8.25
C SER A 103 6.11 -9.15 -9.50
N ILE A 104 6.33 -8.37 -10.56
CA ILE A 104 6.89 -8.78 -11.85
C ILE A 104 8.27 -8.18 -12.12
N HIS A 105 8.91 -7.59 -11.10
CA HIS A 105 10.19 -6.90 -11.26
C HIS A 105 11.33 -7.82 -11.75
N GLU A 106 11.14 -9.14 -11.71
CA GLU A 106 12.03 -10.16 -12.28
C GLU A 106 11.43 -10.84 -13.53
N ASN A 107 10.69 -10.09 -14.35
CA ASN A 107 10.08 -10.48 -15.64
C ASN A 107 8.88 -11.44 -15.59
N THR A 108 8.75 -12.24 -14.52
CA THR A 108 7.59 -13.11 -14.28
C THR A 108 6.96 -12.76 -12.94
N ARG A 109 5.65 -13.01 -12.79
CA ARG A 109 4.94 -12.72 -11.53
C ARG A 109 5.36 -13.74 -10.47
N GLN A 110 5.98 -13.26 -9.40
CA GLN A 110 6.36 -14.06 -8.24
C GLN A 110 5.79 -13.44 -6.95
N ILE A 111 5.82 -14.22 -5.88
CA ILE A 111 5.47 -13.77 -4.53
C ILE A 111 6.76 -13.57 -3.75
N TYR A 112 6.88 -12.43 -3.10
CA TYR A 112 8.05 -12.00 -2.33
C TYR A 112 7.66 -11.74 -0.88
N CYS A 113 8.64 -11.78 0.00
CA CYS A 113 8.50 -11.53 1.43
C CYS A 113 9.59 -10.57 1.89
N ILE A 114 9.24 -9.60 2.73
CA ILE A 114 10.16 -8.71 3.45
C ILE A 114 10.02 -8.99 4.93
N ASP A 115 11.14 -9.17 5.63
CA ASP A 115 11.19 -9.22 7.09
C ASP A 115 11.30 -7.79 7.67
N LEU A 116 10.64 -7.53 8.80
CA LEU A 116 10.53 -6.22 9.45
C LEU A 116 11.04 -6.22 10.90
#